data_AF-A0A840NII5-F1
#
_entry.id   AF-A0A840NII5-F1
#
_cell.length_a   1.000
_cell.length_b   1.000
_cell.length_c   1.000
_cell.angle_alpha   90.00
_cell.angle_beta   90.00
_cell.angle_gamma   90.00
#
_symmetry.space_group_name_H-M   'P 1'
#
loop_
_entity.id
_entity.type
_entity.pdbx_description
1 polymer ?
#
loop_
_entity_poly.entity_id
_entity_poly.type
_entity_poly.pdbx_seq_one_letter_code
_entity_poly.pdbx_strand_id
1 'polypeptide(L)'
;MFTPDPIPRRSAPPASSTPLGDYLSRAGHGVDSGYAVLPRSLAESMPLPWQQHMRHLLAEFHQAFGHLQWPVYRVVPSRYERLVDLDDDQLAEVGCTVEVGDSGELEYRMRDGRRIDNPETQQVLVSCLDPIPRRQPDGRPPAPGAPPPPAW
;
A
#
# COMPACT_ATOMS: atom_id res chain seq x y z
N MET A 1 -41.52 -29.24 -35.87
CA MET A 1 -40.20 -28.60 -36.04
C MET A 1 -39.90 -27.82 -34.76
N PHE A 2 -38.92 -28.26 -33.97
CA PHE A 2 -38.46 -27.54 -32.79
C PHE A 2 -37.30 -26.64 -33.24
N THR A 3 -37.52 -25.32 -33.21
CA THR A 3 -36.44 -24.34 -33.35
C THR A 3 -35.82 -24.17 -31.97
N PRO A 4 -34.54 -24.54 -31.73
CA PRO A 4 -33.92 -24.28 -30.45
C PRO A 4 -33.73 -22.77 -30.29
N ASP A 5 -34.30 -22.22 -29.21
CA ASP A 5 -34.09 -20.83 -28.79
C ASP A 5 -32.58 -20.56 -28.62
N PRO A 6 -32.04 -19.42 -29.10
CA PRO A 6 -30.62 -19.13 -28.96
C PRO A 6 -30.23 -19.00 -27.49
N ILE A 7 -29.15 -19.70 -27.11
CA ILE A 7 -28.57 -19.67 -25.76
C ILE A 7 -28.26 -18.20 -25.39
N PRO A 8 -28.81 -17.66 -24.29
CA PRO A 8 -28.52 -16.30 -23.87
C PRO A 8 -27.04 -16.20 -23.51
N ARG A 9 -26.28 -15.47 -24.32
CA ARG A 9 -24.89 -15.12 -23.99
C ARG A 9 -24.94 -14.24 -22.76
N ARG A 10 -24.37 -14.70 -21.65
CA ARG A 10 -24.13 -13.85 -20.49
C ARG A 10 -23.25 -12.68 -20.97
N SER A 11 -23.79 -11.47 -20.93
CA SER A 11 -23.06 -10.22 -21.16
C SER A 11 -22.08 -9.99 -20.02
N ALA A 12 -21.07 -10.83 -19.91
CA ALA A 12 -19.91 -10.53 -19.09
C ALA A 12 -19.13 -9.41 -19.81
N PRO A 13 -18.66 -8.38 -19.08
CA PRO A 13 -17.72 -7.43 -19.66
C PRO A 13 -16.52 -8.19 -20.25
N PRO A 14 -15.89 -7.68 -21.32
CA PRO A 14 -14.76 -8.34 -21.95
C PRO A 14 -13.68 -8.65 -20.91
N ALA A 15 -13.06 -9.83 -21.03
CA ALA A 15 -11.95 -10.21 -20.16
C ALA A 15 -10.86 -9.13 -20.27
N SER A 16 -10.47 -8.56 -19.13
CA SER A 16 -9.47 -7.52 -19.07
C SER A 16 -8.16 -7.97 -19.70
N SER A 17 -7.53 -7.08 -20.49
CA SER A 17 -6.18 -7.29 -21.01
C SER A 17 -5.10 -7.12 -19.93
N THR A 18 -5.45 -6.58 -18.75
CA THR A 18 -4.56 -6.33 -17.62
C THR A 18 -5.17 -6.81 -16.30
N PRO A 19 -5.48 -8.12 -16.17
CA PRO A 19 -6.25 -8.65 -15.04
C PRO A 19 -5.57 -8.41 -13.67
N LEU A 20 -4.23 -8.45 -13.63
CA LEU A 20 -3.47 -8.15 -12.41
C LEU A 20 -3.55 -6.66 -12.05
N GLY A 21 -3.44 -5.76 -13.04
CA GLY A 21 -3.55 -4.31 -12.81
C GLY A 21 -4.93 -3.91 -12.28
N ASP A 22 -5.98 -4.51 -12.83
CA ASP A 22 -7.36 -4.27 -12.39
C ASP A 22 -7.60 -4.73 -10.95
N TYR A 23 -7.01 -5.87 -10.57
CA TYR A 23 -7.06 -6.38 -9.21
C TYR A 23 -6.34 -5.43 -8.24
N LEU A 24 -5.09 -5.07 -8.56
CA LEU A 24 -4.27 -4.19 -7.72
C LEU A 24 -4.89 -2.80 -7.54
N SER A 25 -5.50 -2.26 -8.59
CA SER A 25 -6.22 -0.97 -8.52
C SER A 25 -7.42 -0.98 -7.57
N ARG A 26 -7.94 -2.17 -7.20
CA ARG A 26 -9.05 -2.36 -6.27
C ARG A 26 -8.60 -2.88 -4.90
N ALA A 27 -7.42 -3.50 -4.83
CA ALA A 27 -6.86 -4.08 -3.62
C ALA A 27 -6.33 -2.95 -2.72
N GLY A 28 -7.19 -2.36 -1.89
CA GLY A 28 -6.84 -1.23 -1.01
C GLY A 28 -5.79 -1.53 0.10
N HIS A 29 -5.08 -2.66 0.04
CA HIS A 29 -4.12 -3.08 1.06
C HIS A 29 -2.74 -3.35 0.47
N GLY A 30 -1.74 -2.60 0.93
CA GLY A 30 -0.34 -2.80 0.52
C GLY A 30 -0.06 -2.47 -0.95
N VAL A 31 -0.94 -1.71 -1.61
CA VAL A 31 -0.78 -1.32 -3.01
C VAL A 31 -0.82 0.19 -3.12
N ASP A 32 0.13 0.75 -3.85
CA ASP A 32 0.10 2.12 -4.35
C ASP A 32 0.31 2.13 -5.88
N SER A 33 0.56 3.30 -6.46
CA SER A 33 0.76 3.44 -7.91
C SER A 33 2.05 2.80 -8.44
N GLY A 34 3.05 2.59 -7.58
CA GLY A 34 4.37 2.07 -7.95
C GLY A 34 4.63 0.64 -7.49
N TYR A 35 4.02 0.21 -6.38
CA TYR A 35 4.36 -1.02 -5.69
C TYR A 35 3.14 -1.78 -5.16
N ALA A 36 3.24 -3.10 -5.21
CA ALA A 36 2.42 -4.03 -4.43
C ALA A 36 3.31 -4.75 -3.43
N VAL A 37 3.08 -4.51 -2.14
CA VAL A 37 3.85 -5.05 -1.04
C VAL A 37 3.08 -6.21 -0.42
N LEU A 38 3.74 -7.36 -0.32
CA LEU A 38 3.25 -8.50 0.45
C LEU A 38 4.11 -8.66 1.72
N PRO A 39 3.53 -8.42 2.91
CA PRO A 39 4.22 -8.63 4.18
C PRO A 39 4.65 -10.09 4.33
N ARG A 40 5.94 -10.30 4.58
CA ARG A 40 6.54 -11.64 4.65
C ARG A 40 5.86 -12.54 5.68
N SER A 41 5.53 -12.01 6.86
CA SER A 41 4.85 -12.78 7.90
C SER A 41 3.49 -13.31 7.45
N LEU A 42 2.73 -12.51 6.69
CA LEU A 42 1.45 -12.94 6.13
C LEU A 42 1.66 -13.98 5.01
N ALA A 43 2.60 -13.75 4.10
CA ALA A 43 2.93 -14.67 3.02
C ALA A 43 3.32 -16.07 3.54
N GLU A 44 4.16 -16.13 4.57
CA GLU A 44 4.62 -17.38 5.18
C GLU A 44 3.56 -18.04 6.09
N SER A 45 2.51 -17.31 6.45
CA SER A 45 1.37 -17.83 7.21
C SER A 45 0.26 -18.42 6.34
N MET A 46 0.34 -18.23 5.02
CA MET A 46 -0.64 -18.77 4.08
C MET A 46 -0.73 -20.30 4.14
N PRO A 47 -1.85 -20.93 3.77
CA PRO A 47 -1.94 -22.38 3.63
C PRO A 47 -0.84 -22.94 2.70
N LEU A 48 -0.35 -24.16 3.00
CA LEU A 48 0.74 -24.78 2.23
C LEU A 48 0.50 -24.82 0.71
N PRO A 49 -0.71 -25.12 0.19
CA PRO A 49 -0.96 -25.05 -1.25
C PRO A 49 -0.71 -23.66 -1.83
N TRP A 50 -1.07 -22.59 -1.12
CA TRP A 50 -0.86 -21.21 -1.57
C TRP A 50 0.62 -20.86 -1.58
N GLN A 51 1.36 -21.27 -0.54
CA GLN A 51 2.81 -21.08 -0.49
C GLN A 51 3.51 -21.78 -1.66
N GLN A 52 3.07 -22.99 -2.03
CA GLN A 52 3.62 -23.73 -3.16
C GLN A 52 3.35 -23.04 -4.50
N HIS A 53 2.12 -22.58 -4.73
CA HIS A 53 1.76 -21.84 -5.94
C HIS A 53 2.53 -20.51 -6.02
N MET A 54 2.58 -19.75 -4.93
CA MET A 54 3.32 -18.49 -4.87
C MET A 54 4.82 -18.69 -5.09
N ARG A 55 5.42 -19.73 -4.50
CA ARG A 55 6.83 -20.08 -4.75
C ARG A 55 7.09 -20.33 -6.23
N HIS A 56 6.21 -21.07 -6.91
CA HIS A 56 6.36 -21.36 -8.33
C HIS A 56 6.25 -20.09 -9.17
N LEU A 57 5.22 -19.27 -8.93
CA LEU A 57 5.03 -17.97 -9.59
C LEU A 57 6.24 -17.06 -9.41
N LEU A 58 6.76 -16.94 -8.19
CA LEU A 58 7.95 -16.12 -7.89
C LEU A 58 9.20 -16.67 -8.58
N ALA A 59 9.36 -17.98 -8.69
CA ALA A 59 10.48 -18.58 -9.41
C ALA A 59 10.44 -18.23 -10.90
N GLU A 60 9.28 -18.34 -11.55
CA GLU A 60 9.11 -17.93 -12.95
C GLU A 60 9.32 -16.42 -13.13
N PHE A 61 8.80 -15.61 -12.20
CA PHE A 61 8.99 -14.15 -12.20
C PHE A 61 10.47 -13.77 -12.09
N HIS A 62 11.22 -14.38 -11.16
CA HIS A 62 12.66 -14.16 -11.03
C HIS A 62 13.44 -14.68 -12.24
N GLN A 63 13.01 -15.76 -12.88
CA GLN A 63 13.65 -16.22 -14.11
C GLN A 63 13.44 -15.22 -15.26
N ALA A 64 12.24 -14.66 -15.41
CA ALA A 64 11.92 -13.68 -16.44
C ALA A 64 12.64 -12.34 -16.24
N PHE A 65 12.68 -11.84 -15.01
CA PHE A 65 13.15 -10.49 -14.67
C PHE A 65 14.48 -10.43 -13.90
N GLY A 66 15.11 -11.58 -13.66
CA GLY A 66 16.38 -11.67 -12.91
C GLY A 66 17.59 -11.09 -13.64
N HIS A 67 17.44 -10.71 -14.91
CA HIS A 67 18.44 -9.96 -15.66
C HIS A 67 18.54 -8.48 -15.22
N LEU A 68 17.54 -7.98 -14.49
CA LEU A 68 17.55 -6.63 -13.92
C LEU A 68 18.32 -6.63 -12.60
N GLN A 69 19.04 -5.55 -12.29
CA GLN A 69 19.67 -5.38 -10.98
C GLN A 69 18.66 -4.84 -9.98
N TRP A 70 18.19 -5.68 -9.07
CA TRP A 70 17.19 -5.30 -8.09
C TRP A 70 17.89 -4.72 -6.86
N PRO A 71 17.64 -3.46 -6.49
CA PRO A 71 18.14 -2.93 -5.24
C PRO A 71 17.42 -3.59 -4.06
N VAL A 72 17.99 -3.46 -2.87
CA VAL A 72 17.27 -3.74 -1.62
C VAL A 72 16.33 -2.57 -1.35
N TYR A 73 15.03 -2.84 -1.37
CA TYR A 73 14.01 -1.83 -1.05
C TYR A 73 13.80 -1.74 0.46
N ARG A 74 13.90 -0.53 1.01
CA ARG A 74 13.47 -0.22 2.37
C ARG A 74 12.00 0.17 2.34
N VAL A 75 11.13 -0.72 2.82
CA VAL A 75 9.69 -0.46 2.93
C VAL A 75 9.37 0.01 4.35
N VAL A 76 8.60 1.09 4.46
CA VAL A 76 8.14 1.64 5.73
C VAL A 76 6.61 1.61 5.72
N PRO A 77 5.95 1.08 6.77
CA PRO A 77 4.51 1.20 6.92
C PRO A 77 4.14 2.67 7.03
N SER A 78 3.18 3.10 6.23
CA SER A 78 2.77 4.50 6.21
C SER A 78 1.26 4.61 6.08
N ARG A 79 0.74 5.76 6.50
CA ARG A 79 -0.67 6.14 6.33
C ARG A 79 -0.76 7.56 5.80
N TYR A 80 -1.85 7.86 5.10
CA TYR A 80 -2.12 9.21 4.64
C TYR A 80 -2.61 10.06 5.81
N GLU A 81 -1.96 11.20 6.02
CA GLU A 81 -2.34 12.22 6.99
C GLU A 81 -2.33 13.59 6.30
N ARG A 82 -3.13 14.53 6.80
CA ARG A 82 -3.10 15.90 6.29
C ARG A 82 -1.87 16.62 6.81
N LEU A 83 -1.26 17.46 5.97
CA LEU A 83 -0.05 18.19 6.32
C LEU A 83 -0.22 19.04 7.59
N VAL A 84 -1.39 19.64 7.76
CA VAL A 84 -1.72 20.51 8.91
C VAL A 84 -1.91 19.76 10.23
N ASP A 85 -2.09 18.44 10.20
CA ASP A 85 -2.25 17.62 11.40
C ASP A 85 -0.91 17.05 11.91
N LEU A 86 0.19 17.34 11.19
CA LEU A 86 1.51 16.82 11.50
C LEU A 86 2.25 17.69 12.52
N ASP A 87 3.00 17.05 13.40
CA ASP A 87 3.98 17.72 14.25
C ASP A 87 5.28 18.04 13.47
N ASP A 88 6.17 18.83 14.09
CA ASP A 88 7.41 19.28 13.45
C ASP A 88 8.33 18.12 13.02
N ASP A 89 8.36 17.04 13.80
CA ASP A 89 9.18 15.85 13.51
C ASP A 89 8.62 15.09 12.29
N GLN A 90 7.29 14.93 12.24
CA GLN A 90 6.58 14.32 11.11
C GLN A 90 6.67 15.16 9.85
N LEU A 91 6.57 16.50 9.96
CA LEU A 91 6.79 17.42 8.85
C LEU A 91 8.21 17.25 8.29
N ALA A 92 9.23 17.25 9.16
CA ALA A 92 10.61 17.07 8.74
C ALA A 92 10.86 15.73 8.03
N GLU A 93 10.20 14.65 8.49
CA GLU A 93 10.23 13.32 7.86
C GLU A 93 9.73 13.36 6.42
N VAL A 94 8.59 14.02 6.17
CA VAL A 94 8.01 14.17 4.82
C VAL A 94 8.68 15.30 4.01
N GLY A 95 9.73 15.91 4.54
CA GLY A 95 10.47 16.98 3.87
C GLY A 95 9.71 18.30 3.81
N CYS A 96 8.87 18.58 4.81
CA CYS A 96 8.18 19.84 4.99
C CYS A 96 8.62 20.51 6.30
N THR A 97 8.39 21.81 6.41
CA THR A 97 8.56 22.59 7.63
C THR A 97 7.39 23.56 7.76
N VAL A 98 7.12 24.00 8.98
CA VAL A 98 6.16 25.06 9.27
C VAL A 98 6.88 26.21 9.94
N GLU A 99 6.61 27.43 9.48
CA GLU A 99 7.18 28.66 10.02
C GLU A 99 6.06 29.68 10.27
N VAL A 100 6.27 30.57 11.23
CA VAL A 100 5.36 31.71 11.44
C VAL A 100 5.79 32.84 10.50
N GLY A 101 4.92 33.20 9.56
CA GLY A 101 5.16 34.30 8.63
C GLY A 101 5.06 35.68 9.28
N ASP A 102 5.40 36.73 8.53
CA ASP A 102 5.40 38.11 9.02
C ASP A 102 4.02 38.61 9.51
N SER A 103 2.94 37.97 9.04
CA SER A 103 1.57 38.24 9.47
C SER A 103 1.15 37.50 10.75
N GLY A 104 2.01 36.64 11.30
CA GLY A 104 1.68 35.75 12.41
C GLY A 104 0.95 34.46 12.00
N GLU A 105 0.75 34.24 10.69
CA GLU A 105 0.11 33.04 10.14
C GLU A 105 1.11 31.91 9.91
N LEU A 106 0.64 30.66 9.98
CA LEU A 106 1.48 29.50 9.69
C LEU A 106 1.70 29.32 8.19
N GLU A 107 2.97 29.24 7.78
CA GLU A 107 3.40 28.98 6.41
C GLU A 107 4.08 27.62 6.32
N TYR A 108 3.48 26.71 5.57
CA TYR A 108 4.07 25.40 5.29
C TYR A 108 4.98 25.50 4.06
N ARG A 109 6.18 24.93 4.17
CA ARG A 109 7.19 24.95 3.11
C ARG A 109 7.73 23.56 2.88
N MET A 110 8.03 23.24 1.63
CA MET A 110 8.83 22.07 1.30
C MET A 110 10.31 22.32 1.64
N ARG A 111 11.10 21.26 1.71
CA ARG A 111 12.55 21.32 2.02
C ARG A 111 13.34 22.22 1.06
N ASP A 112 12.85 22.44 -0.16
CA ASP A 112 13.44 23.37 -1.13
C ASP A 112 13.07 24.85 -0.88
N GLY A 113 12.31 25.14 0.19
CA GLY A 113 11.83 26.46 0.56
C GLY A 113 10.55 26.88 -0.16
N ARG A 114 9.99 26.05 -1.05
CA ARG A 114 8.75 26.38 -1.76
C ARG A 114 7.55 26.36 -0.82
N ARG A 115 6.78 27.45 -0.81
CA ARG A 115 5.52 27.56 -0.07
C ARG A 115 4.49 26.56 -0.60
N ILE A 116 3.74 25.97 0.32
CA ILE A 116 2.58 25.11 0.06
C ILE A 116 1.32 25.98 0.19
N ASP A 117 0.53 26.08 -0.88
CA ASP A 117 -0.60 27.02 -0.95
C ASP A 117 -1.84 26.53 -0.19
N ASN A 118 -2.19 25.24 -0.28
CA ASN A 118 -3.40 24.66 0.34
C ASN A 118 -3.05 23.48 1.26
N PRO A 119 -2.29 23.71 2.35
CA PRO A 119 -1.78 22.65 3.23
C PRO A 119 -2.90 21.82 3.86
N GLU A 120 -4.09 22.39 4.06
CA GLU A 120 -5.26 21.72 4.65
C GLU A 120 -5.87 20.63 3.76
N THR A 121 -5.62 20.69 2.45
CA THR A 121 -6.08 19.68 1.48
C THR A 121 -4.99 18.69 1.08
N GLN A 122 -3.74 18.99 1.42
CA GLN A 122 -2.61 18.17 1.02
C GLN A 122 -2.44 16.99 1.98
N GLN A 123 -2.49 15.78 1.42
CA GLN A 123 -2.21 14.55 2.15
C GLN A 123 -0.80 14.04 1.81
N VAL A 124 -0.10 13.56 2.83
CA VAL A 124 1.23 12.99 2.72
C VAL A 124 1.29 11.64 3.43
N LEU A 125 2.20 10.78 3.00
CA LEU A 125 2.47 9.51 3.67
C LEU A 125 3.39 9.76 4.87
N VAL A 126 2.92 9.40 6.06
CA VAL A 126 3.71 9.47 7.30
C VAL A 126 3.95 8.07 7.81
N SER A 127 5.16 7.81 8.31
CA SER A 127 5.47 6.53 8.95
C SER A 127 4.51 6.21 10.08
N CYS A 128 4.07 4.95 10.14
CA CYS A 128 3.22 4.46 11.20
C CYS A 128 3.76 3.16 11.80
N LEU A 129 3.24 2.80 12.97
CA LEU A 129 3.55 1.50 13.56
C LEU A 129 3.02 0.40 12.65
N ASP A 130 3.85 -0.60 12.40
CA ASP A 130 3.47 -1.78 11.62
C ASP A 130 2.36 -2.54 12.37
N PRO A 131 1.11 -2.57 11.87
CA PRO A 131 0.04 -3.32 12.53
C PRO A 131 0.20 -4.82 12.29
N ILE A 132 1.07 -5.23 11.36
CA ILE A 132 1.21 -6.60 10.93
C ILE A 132 2.12 -7.32 11.91
N PRO A 133 1.63 -8.40 12.54
CA PRO A 133 2.44 -9.08 13.52
C PRO A 133 3.66 -9.71 12.84
N ARG A 134 4.81 -9.52 13.47
CA ARG A 134 6.02 -10.27 13.12
C ARG A 134 5.88 -11.70 13.62
N ARG A 135 6.19 -12.66 12.76
CA ARG A 135 6.27 -14.07 13.17
C ARG A 135 7.38 -14.17 14.22
N GLN A 136 7.03 -14.60 15.44
CA GLN A 136 8.04 -14.88 16.46
C GLN A 136 8.90 -16.05 15.98
N PRO A 137 10.23 -16.04 16.25
CA PRO A 137 11.13 -17.11 15.84
C PRO A 137 10.69 -18.50 16.35
N ASP A 138 9.90 -18.54 17.43
CA ASP A 138 9.37 -19.77 18.04
C ASP A 138 8.12 -20.34 17.33
N GLY A 139 7.71 -19.77 16.20
CA GLY A 139 6.60 -20.29 15.40
C GLY A 139 5.20 -20.10 16.00
N ARG A 140 5.10 -19.39 17.13
CA ARG A 140 3.81 -19.07 17.76
C ARG A 140 3.01 -18.12 16.85
N PRO A 141 1.72 -18.40 16.57
CA PRO A 141 0.88 -17.46 15.87
C PRO A 141 0.82 -16.15 16.67
N PRO A 142 0.87 -15.00 15.99
CA PRO A 142 0.73 -13.73 16.68
C PRO A 142 -0.63 -13.65 17.38
N ALA A 143 -0.66 -13.05 18.58
CA ALA A 143 -1.92 -12.75 19.23
C ALA A 143 -2.76 -11.86 18.29
N PRO A 144 -4.08 -12.07 18.18
CA PRO A 144 -4.93 -11.16 17.43
C PRO A 144 -4.71 -9.75 17.95
N GLY A 145 -4.42 -8.81 17.04
CA GLY A 145 -4.26 -7.41 17.39
C GLY A 145 -5.50 -6.89 18.12
N ALA A 146 -5.30 -6.04 19.12
CA ALA A 146 -6.41 -5.38 19.79
C ALA A 146 -7.28 -4.67 18.73
N PRO A 147 -8.61 -4.79 18.79
CA PRO A 147 -9.48 -4.05 17.88
C PRO A 147 -9.18 -2.54 18.01
N PRO A 148 -9.28 -1.76 16.91
CA PRO A 148 -9.12 -0.31 16.99
C PRO A 148 -10.10 0.24 18.04
N PRO A 149 -9.71 1.26 18.82
CA PRO A 149 -10.63 1.90 19.75
C PRO A 149 -11.86 2.41 18.97
N PRO A 150 -13.08 2.32 19.54
CA PRO A 150 -14.26 2.86 18.90
C PRO A 150 -14.05 4.36 18.60
N ALA A 151 -14.33 4.77 17.38
CA ALA A 151 -14.43 6.17 17.04
C ALA A 151 -15.65 6.75 17.78
N TRP A 152 -15.42 7.67 18.70
CA TRP A 152 -16.46 8.48 19.35
C TRP A 152 -16.56 9.83 18.66
#